data_AF-A0A2T4YT34-F1
#
_entry.id   AF-A0A2T4YT34-F1
#
_cell.length_a   1.000
_cell.length_b   1.000
_cell.length_c   1.000
_cell.angle_alpha   90.00
_cell.angle_beta   90.00
_cell.angle_gamma   90.00
#
_symmetry.space_group_name_H-M   'P 1'
#
loop_
_entity.id
_entity.type
_entity.pdbx_description
1 polymer ?
#
loop_
_entity_poly.entity_id
_entity_poly.type
_entity_poly.pdbx_seq_one_letter_code
_entity_poly.pdbx_strand_id
1 'polypeptide(L)'
;MQLPAQAPASFCERLAPKLNMKQAGSKPARATEWRVNTMGLGSHLFGGSSMVSFMVRPSGEQTQAAYDKATKACSQSPKGILCRIEGPAELTVQTKGGEAKGDAAAGESAEVELRKAAILCRDL
;
A
#
# COMPACT_ATOMS: atom_id res chain seq x y z
N MET A 1 -4.40 -24.07 27.71
CA MET A 1 -3.71 -23.95 26.41
C MET A 1 -3.74 -22.49 26.01
N GLN A 2 -2.60 -21.80 26.09
CA GLN A 2 -2.49 -20.38 25.77
C GLN A 2 -2.24 -20.29 24.26
N LEU A 3 -3.24 -19.81 23.50
CA LEU A 3 -3.05 -19.54 22.07
C LEU A 3 -1.92 -18.52 21.94
N PRO A 4 -0.94 -18.70 21.04
CA PRO A 4 0.04 -17.66 20.78
C PRO A 4 -0.73 -16.42 20.35
N ALA A 5 -0.51 -15.30 21.04
CA ALA A 5 -1.05 -14.01 20.64
C ALA A 5 -0.57 -13.77 19.20
N GLN A 6 -1.49 -13.86 18.25
CA GLN A 6 -1.19 -13.55 16.86
C GLN A 6 -0.69 -12.11 16.87
N ALA A 7 0.56 -11.90 16.44
CA ALA A 7 1.08 -10.56 16.29
C ALA A 7 0.09 -9.76 15.42
N PRO A 8 -0.22 -8.51 15.77
CA PRO A 8 -1.16 -7.73 14.99
C PRO A 8 -0.70 -7.71 13.53
N ALA A 9 -1.62 -8.05 12.61
CA ALA A 9 -1.35 -8.06 11.17
C ALA A 9 -0.74 -6.72 10.77
N SER A 10 0.34 -6.72 9.98
CA SER A 10 1.05 -5.49 9.57
C SER A 10 0.23 -4.63 8.60
N PHE A 11 0.69 -3.41 8.33
CA PHE A 11 0.05 -2.50 7.38
C PHE A 11 -0.23 -3.15 6.02
N CYS A 12 0.79 -3.75 5.38
CA CYS A 12 0.61 -4.38 4.07
C CYS A 12 -0.26 -5.63 4.13
N GLU A 13 -0.22 -6.38 5.22
CA GLU A 13 -1.10 -7.54 5.44
C GLU A 13 -2.57 -7.10 5.52
N ARG A 14 -2.86 -5.96 6.18
CA ARG A 14 -4.21 -5.37 6.26
C ARG A 14 -4.66 -4.75 4.93
N LEU A 15 -3.75 -4.21 4.14
CA LEU A 15 -4.04 -3.64 2.82
C LEU A 15 -4.30 -4.73 1.77
N ALA A 16 -3.61 -5.87 1.89
CA ALA A 16 -3.65 -6.96 0.93
C ALA A 16 -5.06 -7.43 0.53
N PRO A 17 -5.99 -7.77 1.45
CA PRO A 17 -7.33 -8.22 1.08
C PRO A 17 -8.15 -7.13 0.37
N LYS A 18 -7.91 -5.85 0.68
CA LYS A 18 -8.63 -4.72 0.06
C LYS A 18 -8.25 -4.53 -1.42
N LEU A 19 -7.00 -4.86 -1.78
CA LEU A 19 -6.46 -4.77 -3.13
C LEU A 19 -6.32 -6.13 -3.82
N ASN A 20 -6.84 -7.21 -3.24
CA ASN A 20 -6.65 -8.59 -3.71
C ASN A 20 -5.17 -8.96 -3.94
N MET A 21 -4.28 -8.47 -3.07
CA MET A 21 -2.86 -8.76 -3.14
C MET A 21 -2.57 -10.16 -2.62
N LYS A 22 -1.57 -10.80 -3.23
CA LYS A 22 -1.03 -12.08 -2.78
C LYS A 22 0.36 -11.87 -2.22
N GLN A 23 0.69 -12.60 -1.17
CA GLN A 23 2.05 -12.60 -0.62
C GLN A 23 3.03 -13.10 -1.71
N ALA A 24 4.13 -12.38 -1.91
CA ALA A 24 5.07 -12.61 -3.02
C ALA A 24 5.92 -13.88 -2.85
N GLY A 25 5.81 -14.56 -1.71
CA GLY A 25 6.31 -15.91 -1.48
C GLY A 25 6.48 -16.24 -0.01
N SER A 26 6.63 -17.53 0.30
CA SER A 26 6.85 -18.07 1.65
C SER A 26 8.31 -18.02 2.12
N LYS A 27 9.22 -17.48 1.31
CA LYS A 27 10.62 -17.29 1.72
C LYS A 27 10.72 -16.09 2.67
N PRO A 28 11.57 -16.14 3.73
CA PRO A 28 11.65 -15.08 4.74
C PRO A 28 11.85 -13.68 4.15
N ALA A 29 12.74 -13.57 3.15
CA ALA A 29 13.04 -12.30 2.48
C ALA A 29 11.90 -11.71 1.63
N ARG A 30 10.80 -12.45 1.42
CA ARG A 30 9.61 -12.00 0.67
C ARG A 30 8.33 -12.17 1.49
N ALA A 31 8.43 -12.60 2.75
CA ALA A 31 7.29 -12.77 3.63
C ALA A 31 6.64 -11.43 3.98
N THR A 32 7.38 -10.33 3.90
CA THR A 32 6.86 -8.97 4.12
C THR A 32 6.47 -8.26 2.81
N GLU A 33 6.39 -8.96 1.67
CA GLU A 33 5.99 -8.36 0.40
C GLU A 33 4.65 -8.93 -0.08
N TRP A 34 3.72 -8.04 -0.38
CA TRP A 34 2.44 -8.34 -1.02
C TRP A 34 2.41 -7.71 -2.41
N ARG A 35 1.78 -8.40 -3.37
CA ARG A 35 1.70 -7.95 -4.76
C ARG A 35 0.34 -8.24 -5.38
N VAL A 36 -0.13 -7.30 -6.20
CA VAL A 36 -1.21 -7.52 -7.17
C VAL A 36 -0.80 -7.00 -8.54
N ASN A 37 -1.18 -7.72 -9.60
CA ASN A 37 -1.04 -7.22 -10.96
C ASN A 37 -2.30 -6.42 -11.31
N THR A 38 -2.14 -5.19 -11.78
CA THR A 38 -3.25 -4.29 -12.12
C THR A 38 -4.03 -4.78 -13.35
N MET A 39 -3.45 -5.65 -14.17
CA MET A 39 -4.16 -6.38 -15.24
C MET A 39 -5.05 -7.51 -14.70
N GLY A 40 -4.77 -8.02 -13.49
CA GLY A 40 -5.56 -9.05 -12.81
C GLY A 40 -6.75 -8.49 -12.01
N LEU A 41 -6.90 -7.16 -11.94
CA LEU A 41 -8.02 -6.47 -11.28
C LEU A 41 -9.31 -6.46 -12.13
N GLY A 42 -9.46 -7.40 -13.07
CA GLY A 42 -10.70 -7.65 -13.83
C GLY A 42 -10.71 -7.06 -15.24
N SER A 43 -10.65 -7.94 -16.24
CA SER A 43 -10.74 -7.68 -17.68
C SER A 43 -12.14 -7.28 -18.19
N HIS A 44 -13.11 -7.02 -17.31
CA HIS A 44 -14.46 -6.61 -17.71
C HIS A 44 -14.72 -5.10 -17.70
N LEU A 45 -13.73 -4.25 -17.35
CA LEU A 45 -13.96 -2.79 -17.30
C LEU A 45 -12.87 -1.89 -17.92
N PHE A 46 -11.74 -2.40 -18.40
CA PHE A 46 -10.55 -1.55 -18.56
C PHE A 46 -9.78 -1.72 -19.89
N GLY A 47 -10.33 -1.20 -20.98
CA GLY A 47 -9.54 -0.73 -22.12
C GLY A 47 -9.02 0.69 -21.87
N GLY A 48 -7.72 0.90 -21.99
CA GLY A 48 -7.05 2.20 -21.86
C GLY A 48 -6.42 2.45 -20.48
N SER A 49 -5.08 2.51 -20.45
CA SER A 49 -4.20 3.04 -19.38
C SER A 49 -4.86 3.19 -18.00
N SER A 50 -4.76 2.15 -17.18
CA SER A 50 -5.20 2.15 -15.78
C SER A 50 -4.48 3.23 -14.97
N MET A 51 -5.13 4.37 -14.74
CA MET A 51 -4.65 5.42 -13.86
C MET A 51 -4.72 4.90 -12.41
N VAL A 52 -3.61 4.37 -11.91
CA VAL A 52 -3.45 4.06 -10.48
C VAL A 52 -2.84 5.28 -9.83
N SER A 53 -3.50 5.81 -8.80
CA SER A 53 -2.98 6.92 -8.01
C SER A 53 -2.86 6.52 -6.54
N PHE A 54 -1.92 7.16 -5.87
CA PHE A 54 -1.66 6.99 -4.45
C PHE A 54 -1.82 8.35 -3.80
N MET A 55 -2.51 8.38 -2.67
CA MET A 55 -2.64 9.57 -1.84
C MET A 55 -2.36 9.18 -0.40
N VAL A 56 -1.46 9.90 0.24
CA VAL A 56 -1.15 9.71 1.67
C VAL A 56 -1.66 10.92 2.42
N ARG A 57 -2.36 10.67 3.53
CA ARG A 57 -2.85 11.70 4.44
C ARG A 57 -2.44 11.35 5.87
N PRO A 58 -2.12 12.34 6.72
CA PRO A 58 -1.94 12.06 8.14
C PRO A 58 -3.28 11.60 8.73
N SER A 59 -3.27 10.54 9.53
CA SER A 59 -4.46 10.05 10.26
C SER A 59 -4.42 10.41 11.75
N GLY A 60 -3.29 10.96 12.23
CA GLY A 60 -3.09 11.46 13.58
C GLY A 60 -3.11 12.99 13.65
N GLU A 61 -2.00 13.56 14.12
CA GLU A 61 -1.85 15.02 14.26
C GLU A 61 -2.08 15.78 12.95
N GLN A 62 -3.01 16.71 12.98
CA GLN A 62 -3.38 17.56 11.84
C GLN A 62 -2.52 18.83 11.79
N THR A 63 -1.20 18.67 11.79
CA THR A 63 -0.25 19.79 11.68
C THR A 63 0.23 19.96 10.24
N GLN A 64 0.59 21.19 9.85
CA GLN A 64 1.15 21.45 8.52
C GLN A 64 2.36 20.57 8.21
N ALA A 65 3.22 20.32 9.20
CA ALA A 65 4.38 19.45 9.05
C ALA A 65 3.98 17.99 8.73
N ALA A 66 2.92 17.46 9.37
CA ALA A 66 2.40 16.14 9.06
C ALA A 66 1.80 16.06 7.65
N TYR A 67 1.09 17.11 7.22
CA TYR A 67 0.59 17.24 5.86
C TYR A 67 1.72 17.34 4.82
N ASP A 68 2.76 18.13 5.08
CA ASP A 68 3.92 18.26 4.19
C ASP A 68 4.69 16.95 4.08
N LYS A 69 4.79 16.19 5.17
CA LYS A 69 5.40 14.86 5.18
C LYS A 69 4.58 13.87 4.35
N ALA A 70 3.25 13.84 4.54
CA ALA A 70 2.35 12.96 3.80
C ALA A 70 2.32 13.28 2.30
N THR A 71 2.32 14.56 1.90
CA THR A 71 2.35 14.95 0.48
C THR A 71 3.67 14.61 -0.21
N LYS A 72 4.78 14.60 0.53
CA LYS A 72 6.11 14.19 0.04
C LYS A 72 6.37 12.67 0.16
N ALA A 73 5.44 11.92 0.74
CA ALA A 73 5.59 10.47 0.93
C ALA A 73 5.73 9.72 -0.39
N CYS A 74 5.10 10.22 -1.46
CA CYS A 74 5.11 9.60 -2.79
C CYS A 74 6.06 10.32 -3.75
N SER A 75 6.94 9.55 -4.39
CA SER A 75 7.81 9.99 -5.48
C SER A 75 7.38 9.32 -6.78
N GLN A 76 7.22 10.11 -7.84
CA GLN A 76 6.93 9.63 -9.18
C GLN A 76 8.21 9.63 -10.02
N SER A 77 8.45 8.56 -10.76
CA SER A 77 9.60 8.40 -11.63
C SER A 77 9.20 7.70 -12.93
N PRO A 78 10.07 7.66 -13.96
CA PRO A 78 9.81 6.87 -15.17
C PRO A 78 9.63 5.37 -14.92
N LYS A 79 10.08 4.86 -13.75
CA LYS A 79 9.92 3.45 -13.37
C LYS A 79 8.57 3.16 -12.69
N GLY A 80 7.83 4.21 -12.32
CA GLY A 80 6.56 4.13 -11.62
C GLY A 80 6.52 5.04 -10.39
N ILE A 81 5.64 4.71 -9.44
CA ILE A 81 5.40 5.50 -8.22
C ILE A 81 5.92 4.72 -7.01
N LEU A 82 6.62 5.37 -6.09
CA LEU A 82 7.04 4.82 -4.81
C LEU A 82 6.53 5.72 -3.68
N CYS A 83 5.69 5.19 -2.81
CA CYS A 83 5.21 5.84 -1.61
C CYS A 83 5.85 5.21 -0.38
N ARG A 84 6.52 6.01 0.43
CA ARG A 84 7.01 5.62 1.75
C ARG A 84 6.02 6.08 2.80
N ILE A 85 5.35 5.11 3.40
CA ILE A 85 4.34 5.32 4.43
C ILE A 85 5.04 5.26 5.77
N GLU A 86 4.89 6.30 6.56
CA GLU A 86 5.34 6.34 7.95
C GLU A 86 4.12 6.74 8.79
N GLY A 87 3.65 5.83 9.62
CA GLY A 87 2.44 6.03 10.40
C GLY A 87 2.64 6.99 11.58
N PRO A 88 1.57 7.69 12.05
CA PRO A 88 0.17 7.46 11.69
C PRO A 88 -0.26 8.14 10.37
N ALA A 89 -0.68 7.34 9.39
CA ALA A 89 -1.09 7.82 8.07
C ALA A 89 -2.14 6.92 7.42
N GLU A 90 -3.05 7.50 6.64
CA GLU A 90 -3.94 6.79 5.72
C GLU A 90 -3.33 6.83 4.32
N LEU A 91 -3.11 5.65 3.72
CA LEU A 91 -2.86 5.51 2.31
C LEU A 91 -4.16 5.19 1.59
N THR A 92 -4.47 5.96 0.56
CA THR A 92 -5.53 5.69 -0.39
C THR A 92 -4.92 5.29 -1.72
N VAL A 93 -5.32 4.12 -2.23
CA VAL A 93 -4.96 3.60 -3.55
C VAL A 93 -6.21 3.63 -4.42
N GLN A 94 -6.24 4.53 -5.40
CA GLN A 94 -7.32 4.59 -6.36
C GLN A 94 -6.92 3.83 -7.62
N THR A 95 -7.85 3.01 -8.10
CA THR A 95 -7.76 2.29 -9.36
C THR A 95 -9.06 2.54 -10.14
N LYS A 96 -9.08 2.18 -11.42
CA LYS A 96 -10.30 2.31 -12.22
C LYS A 96 -11.45 1.41 -11.69
N GLY A 97 -11.13 0.35 -10.93
CA GLY A 97 -12.08 -0.58 -10.31
C GLY A 97 -12.58 -0.17 -8.92
N GLY A 98 -12.09 0.96 -8.38
CA GLY A 98 -12.46 1.45 -7.06
C GLY A 98 -11.26 1.89 -6.23
N GLU A 99 -11.53 2.21 -4.97
CA GLU A 99 -10.57 2.71 -4.01
C GLU A 99 -10.34 1.69 -2.90
N ALA A 100 -9.09 1.54 -2.48
CA ALA A 100 -8.71 0.82 -1.27
C ALA A 100 -7.95 1.75 -0.33
N LYS A 101 -8.27 1.67 0.96
CA LYS A 101 -7.63 2.46 2.01
C LYS A 101 -6.86 1.58 2.97
N GLY A 102 -5.66 1.97 3.36
CA GLY A 102 -4.87 1.32 4.39
C GLY A 102 -4.49 2.33 5.46
N ASP A 103 -4.68 1.96 6.72
CA ASP A 103 -4.28 2.78 7.87
C ASP A 103 -2.98 2.22 8.45
N ALA A 104 -1.91 3.01 8.38
CA ALA A 104 -0.66 2.77 9.09
C ALA A 104 -0.75 3.38 10.49
N ALA A 105 -0.56 2.56 11.51
CA ALA A 105 -0.50 2.96 12.90
C ALA A 105 0.83 3.62 13.24
N ALA A 106 0.88 4.32 14.38
CA ALA A 106 2.12 4.94 14.85
C ALA A 106 3.24 3.88 15.01
N GLY A 107 4.40 4.17 14.43
CA GLY A 107 5.55 3.27 14.43
C GLY A 107 5.58 2.24 13.30
N GLU A 108 4.50 2.10 12.51
CA GLU A 108 4.53 1.28 11.29
C GLU A 108 5.18 2.05 10.13
N SER A 109 5.97 1.35 9.33
CA SER A 109 6.56 1.87 8.10
C SER A 109 6.37 0.87 6.97
N ALA A 110 6.09 1.37 5.76
CA ALA A 110 5.93 0.52 4.59
C ALA A 110 6.29 1.25 3.29
N GLU A 111 6.71 0.50 2.28
CA GLU A 111 6.86 0.98 0.92
C GLU A 111 5.73 0.42 0.04
N VAL A 112 5.00 1.32 -0.62
CA VAL A 112 4.01 0.96 -1.63
C VAL A 112 4.49 1.45 -2.99
N GLU A 113 4.71 0.53 -3.92
CA GLU A 113 5.26 0.81 -5.24
C GLU A 113 4.28 0.40 -6.32
N LEU A 114 4.00 1.30 -7.27
CA LEU A 114 3.51 0.92 -8.58
C LEU A 114 4.71 0.77 -9.50
N ARG A 115 5.01 -0.45 -9.92
CA ARG A 115 6.08 -0.73 -10.87
C ARG A 115 5.53 -1.47 -12.08
N LYS A 116 5.71 -0.89 -13.26
CA LYS A 116 5.09 -1.36 -14.52
C LYS A 116 3.57 -1.44 -14.39
N ALA A 117 3.04 -2.62 -14.09
CA ALA A 117 1.61 -2.91 -13.95
C ALA A 117 1.35 -3.74 -12.67
N ALA A 118 2.20 -3.62 -11.66
CA ALA A 118 2.02 -4.29 -10.39
C ALA A 118 2.07 -3.28 -9.26
N ILE A 119 1.17 -3.42 -8.30
CA ILE A 119 1.25 -2.75 -7.00
C ILE A 119 1.95 -3.71 -6.06
N LEU A 120 3.00 -3.22 -5.43
CA LEU A 120 3.76 -3.91 -4.40
C LEU A 120 3.56 -3.16 -3.09
N CYS A 121 3.42 -3.88 -1.99
CA CYS A 121 3.44 -3.32 -0.64
C CYS A 121 4.46 -4.12 0.16
N ARG A 122 5.38 -3.43 0.84
CA ARG A 122 6.37 -4.05 1.71
C ARG A 122 6.42 -3.35 3.06
N ASP A 123 6.24 -4.09 4.14
CA ASP A 123 6.49 -3.54 5.49
C ASP A 123 8.01 -3.43 5.75
N LEU A 124 8.42 -2.36 6.43
CA LEU A 124 9.81 -2.04 6.77
C LEU A 124 10.12 -2.22 8.27
#